data_AF-F4HCR4-F1
#
_entry.id   AF-F4HCR4-F1
#
_cell.length_a   1.000
_cell.length_b   1.000
_cell.length_c   1.000
_cell.angle_alpha   90.00
_cell.angle_beta   90.00
_cell.angle_gamma   90.00
#
_symmetry.space_group_name_H-M   'P 1'
#
loop_
_entity.id
_entity.type
_entity.pdbx_description
1 polymer ?
#
loop_
_entity_poly.entity_id
_entity_poly.type
_entity_poly.pdbx_seq_one_letter_code
_entity_poly.pdbx_strand_id
1 'polypeptide(L)'
;MIFYEVIKRELQIAMRKPGEILNPLWFFLIVITLFPLVVGPEPQLLSRIAPGIVWVAALLSALLSFERLFKDDYLDGSLEQLILLPMPLAMTALAKIFSHWLLTGFPLILLSPIAALLLSLEVDVWWALVQTLFVGTPILSCLGAVGVALTVGLRKGGVLLSLLVVPLFIPVLIFTAAVLDAASLHLAYGGQLAILGAMLVLALVSCPFAVAAALRVSLQ
;
A
#
# COMPACT_ATOMS: atom_id res chain seq x y z
N MET A 1 12.38 -22.41 -8.75
CA MET A 1 12.48 -21.04 -8.20
C MET A 1 11.40 -20.86 -7.14
N ILE A 2 11.70 -21.13 -5.86
CA ILE A 2 10.70 -21.15 -4.77
C ILE A 2 9.97 -19.80 -4.62
N PHE A 3 10.67 -18.69 -4.85
CA PHE A 3 10.11 -17.33 -4.80
C PHE A 3 8.89 -17.14 -5.71
N TYR A 4 8.98 -17.60 -6.97
CA TYR A 4 7.89 -17.48 -7.94
C TYR A 4 6.69 -18.35 -7.54
N GLU A 5 6.93 -19.54 -6.98
CA GLU A 5 5.86 -20.42 -6.51
C GLU A 5 5.11 -19.82 -5.32
N VAL A 6 5.80 -19.11 -4.43
CA VAL A 6 5.14 -18.35 -3.35
C VAL A 6 4.24 -17.27 -3.95
N ILE A 7 4.73 -16.46 -4.89
CA ILE A 7 3.90 -15.43 -5.55
C ILE A 7 2.67 -16.06 -6.22
N LYS A 8 2.88 -17.14 -6.98
CA LYS A 8 1.80 -17.85 -7.67
C LYS A 8 0.76 -18.39 -6.68
N ARG A 9 1.20 -18.98 -5.56
CA ARG A 9 0.32 -19.42 -4.46
C ARG A 9 -0.52 -18.26 -3.94
N GLU A 10 0.10 -17.12 -3.59
CA GLU A 10 -0.60 -15.95 -3.05
C GLU A 10 -1.67 -15.44 -4.02
N LEU A 11 -1.32 -15.29 -5.30
CA LEU A 11 -2.26 -14.84 -6.33
C LEU A 11 -3.42 -15.83 -6.50
N GLN A 12 -3.14 -17.15 -6.51
CA GLN A 12 -4.18 -18.17 -6.61
C GLN A 12 -5.14 -18.17 -5.41
N ILE A 13 -4.63 -17.96 -4.19
CA ILE A 13 -5.45 -17.84 -2.99
C ILE A 13 -6.35 -16.62 -3.10
N ALA A 14 -5.79 -15.47 -3.47
CA ALA A 14 -6.54 -14.22 -3.59
C ALA A 14 -7.63 -14.29 -4.68
N MET A 15 -7.35 -14.94 -5.81
CA MET A 15 -8.35 -15.16 -6.88
C MET A 15 -9.52 -16.05 -6.43
N ARG A 16 -9.33 -16.94 -5.45
CA ARG A 16 -10.41 -17.77 -4.87
C ARG A 16 -11.28 -17.01 -3.88
N LYS A 17 -10.80 -15.86 -3.39
CA LYS A 17 -11.52 -14.99 -2.46
C LYS A 17 -11.61 -13.57 -3.03
N PRO A 18 -12.39 -13.33 -4.10
CA PRO A 18 -12.43 -12.03 -4.77
C PRO A 18 -12.87 -10.88 -3.86
N GLY A 19 -13.68 -11.15 -2.83
CA GLY A 19 -14.09 -10.14 -1.85
C GLY A 19 -12.91 -9.49 -1.12
N GLU A 20 -11.78 -10.19 -0.95
CA GLU A 20 -10.61 -9.65 -0.25
C GLU A 20 -9.85 -8.63 -1.12
N ILE A 21 -9.86 -8.83 -2.43
CA ILE A 21 -9.28 -7.91 -3.40
C ILE A 21 -10.23 -6.73 -3.64
N LEU A 22 -11.52 -7.01 -3.78
CA LEU A 22 -12.52 -6.01 -4.13
C LEU A 22 -12.79 -5.03 -2.99
N ASN A 23 -12.76 -5.46 -1.73
CA ASN A 23 -13.09 -4.60 -0.59
C ASN A 23 -12.23 -3.32 -0.50
N PRO A 24 -10.88 -3.40 -0.51
CA PRO A 24 -10.03 -2.21 -0.55
C PRO A 24 -10.30 -1.30 -1.76
N LEU A 25 -10.54 -1.88 -2.94
CA LEU A 25 -10.78 -1.12 -4.17
C LEU A 25 -12.12 -0.40 -4.13
N TRP A 26 -13.17 -1.07 -3.64
CA TRP A 26 -14.47 -0.45 -3.40
C TRP A 26 -14.36 0.68 -2.37
N PHE A 27 -13.61 0.48 -1.30
CA PHE A 27 -13.39 1.53 -0.31
C PHE A 27 -12.74 2.76 -0.94
N PHE A 28 -11.70 2.56 -1.75
CA PHE A 28 -11.06 3.65 -2.50
C PHE A 28 -12.06 4.39 -3.41
N LEU A 29 -12.84 3.64 -4.20
CA LEU A 29 -13.86 4.20 -5.10
C LEU A 29 -14.95 4.97 -4.34
N ILE A 30 -15.41 4.45 -3.21
CA ILE A 30 -16.40 5.12 -2.35
C ILE A 30 -15.84 6.44 -1.83
N VAL A 31 -14.58 6.46 -1.37
CA VAL A 31 -13.99 7.71 -0.87
C VAL A 31 -13.88 8.75 -1.98
N ILE A 32 -13.28 8.41 -3.13
CA ILE A 32 -13.09 9.38 -4.23
C ILE A 32 -14.41 9.86 -4.85
N THR A 33 -15.51 9.09 -4.72
CA THR A 33 -16.84 9.49 -5.23
C THR A 33 -17.62 10.32 -4.21
N LEU A 34 -17.55 9.98 -2.93
CA LEU A 34 -18.26 10.72 -1.88
C LEU A 34 -17.67 12.10 -1.62
N PHE A 35 -16.35 12.27 -1.76
CA PHE A 35 -15.71 13.56 -1.49
C PHE A 35 -16.25 14.71 -2.38
N PRO A 36 -16.28 14.61 -3.71
CA PRO A 36 -16.89 15.62 -4.58
C PRO A 36 -18.37 15.89 -4.28
N LEU A 37 -19.12 14.86 -3.89
CA LEU A 37 -20.55 14.99 -3.57
C LEU A 37 -20.78 15.78 -2.28
N VAL A 38 -19.91 15.61 -1.27
CA VAL A 38 -20.01 16.30 0.02
C VAL A 38 -19.47 17.72 -0.05
N VAL A 39 -18.35 17.91 -0.75
CA VAL A 39 -17.68 19.21 -0.86
C VAL A 39 -18.36 20.13 -1.88
N GLY A 40 -18.98 19.55 -2.91
CA GLY A 40 -19.57 20.26 -4.03
C GLY A 40 -18.67 20.22 -5.27
N PRO A 41 -19.25 20.31 -6.48
CA PRO A 41 -18.54 20.17 -7.75
C PRO A 41 -17.85 21.48 -8.16
N GLU A 42 -17.02 22.07 -7.29
CA GLU A 42 -16.22 23.25 -7.60
C GLU A 42 -14.81 22.82 -8.06
N PRO A 43 -14.48 22.89 -9.37
CA PRO A 43 -13.28 22.25 -9.91
C PRO A 43 -11.97 22.79 -9.32
N GLN A 44 -11.92 24.10 -9.05
CA GLN A 44 -10.74 24.76 -8.48
C GLN A 44 -10.44 24.25 -7.07
N LEU A 45 -11.48 24.10 -6.25
CA LEU A 45 -11.36 23.59 -4.90
C LEU A 45 -11.03 22.10 -4.92
N LEU A 46 -11.71 21.30 -5.77
CA LEU A 46 -11.47 19.86 -5.91
C LEU A 46 -10.03 19.57 -6.34
N SER A 47 -9.52 20.23 -7.38
CA SER A 47 -8.14 20.06 -7.85
C SER A 47 -7.12 20.33 -6.73
N ARG A 48 -7.37 21.33 -5.89
CA ARG A 48 -6.49 21.70 -4.77
C ARG A 48 -6.44 20.65 -3.65
N ILE A 49 -7.55 19.97 -3.36
CA ILE A 49 -7.63 18.98 -2.27
C ILE A 49 -7.47 17.53 -2.76
N ALA A 50 -7.56 17.30 -4.05
CA ALA A 50 -7.50 15.99 -4.70
C ALA A 50 -6.25 15.18 -4.35
N PRO A 51 -5.02 15.75 -4.31
CA PRO A 51 -3.82 15.03 -3.89
C PRO A 51 -3.97 14.36 -2.52
N GLY A 52 -4.49 15.11 -1.55
CA GLY A 52 -4.72 14.63 -0.20
C GLY A 52 -5.81 13.56 -0.15
N ILE A 53 -6.92 13.78 -0.87
CA ILE A 53 -8.03 12.82 -0.92
C ILE A 53 -7.57 11.48 -1.48
N VAL A 54 -6.87 11.47 -2.62
CA VAL A 54 -6.43 10.22 -3.25
C VAL A 54 -5.46 9.46 -2.35
N TRP A 55 -4.49 10.15 -1.74
CA TRP A 55 -3.52 9.48 -0.87
C TRP A 55 -4.13 8.99 0.44
N VAL A 56 -5.05 9.74 1.04
CA VAL A 56 -5.80 9.29 2.21
C VAL A 56 -6.69 8.09 1.86
N ALA A 57 -7.38 8.13 0.71
CA ALA A 57 -8.18 7.01 0.23
C ALA A 57 -7.31 5.76 0.00
N ALA A 58 -6.16 5.91 -0.64
CA ALA A 58 -5.22 4.82 -0.90
C ALA A 58 -4.64 4.24 0.41
N LEU A 59 -4.31 5.11 1.37
CA LEU A 59 -3.82 4.72 2.70
C LEU A 59 -4.86 3.88 3.45
N LEU A 60 -6.08 4.37 3.55
CA LEU A 60 -7.16 3.70 4.26
C LEU A 60 -7.54 2.38 3.57
N SER A 61 -7.56 2.37 2.23
CA SER A 61 -7.73 1.17 1.43
C SER A 61 -6.65 0.13 1.74
N ALA A 62 -5.38 0.54 1.79
CA ALA A 62 -4.27 -0.35 2.13
C ALA A 62 -4.34 -0.89 3.58
N LEU A 63 -4.79 -0.09 4.54
CA LEU A 63 -4.99 -0.55 5.93
C LEU A 63 -5.99 -1.72 6.01
N LEU A 64 -7.03 -1.72 5.17
CA LEU A 64 -8.01 -2.81 5.11
C LEU A 64 -7.43 -4.12 4.56
N SER A 65 -6.45 -4.03 3.64
CA SER A 65 -5.82 -5.22 3.06
C SER A 65 -4.71 -5.81 3.93
N PHE A 66 -4.03 -4.98 4.73
CA PHE A 66 -2.90 -5.43 5.55
C PHE A 66 -3.26 -6.46 6.61
N GLU A 67 -4.45 -6.40 7.22
CA GLU A 67 -4.82 -7.32 8.30
C GLU A 67 -4.70 -8.80 7.92
N ARG A 68 -4.81 -9.13 6.64
CA ARG A 68 -4.83 -10.52 6.15
C ARG A 68 -3.47 -11.01 5.67
N LEU A 69 -2.50 -10.12 5.46
CA LEU A 69 -1.24 -10.42 4.79
C LEU A 69 -0.49 -11.61 5.41
N PHE A 70 -0.47 -11.70 6.74
CA PHE A 70 0.13 -12.82 7.48
C PHE A 70 -0.86 -13.52 8.42
N LYS A 71 -1.98 -12.88 8.73
CA LYS A 71 -2.92 -13.38 9.75
C LYS A 71 -3.68 -14.60 9.28
N ASP A 72 -4.08 -14.65 8.01
CA ASP A 72 -4.78 -15.82 7.46
C ASP A 72 -3.88 -17.06 7.49
N ASP A 73 -2.62 -16.93 7.05
CA ASP A 73 -1.65 -18.03 7.12
C ASP A 73 -1.26 -18.39 8.57
N TYR A 74 -1.29 -17.42 9.50
CA TYR A 74 -1.03 -17.69 10.91
C TYR A 74 -2.17 -18.49 11.55
N LEU A 75 -3.43 -18.18 11.20
CA LEU A 75 -4.60 -18.86 11.75
C LEU A 75 -4.78 -20.28 11.22
N ASP A 76 -4.36 -20.56 9.98
CA ASP A 76 -4.46 -21.89 9.36
C ASP A 76 -3.19 -22.76 9.51
N GLY A 77 -2.14 -22.23 10.13
CA GLY A 77 -0.87 -22.93 10.35
C GLY A 77 0.07 -22.98 9.14
N SER A 78 -0.29 -22.31 8.03
CA SER A 78 0.55 -22.25 6.82
C SER A 78 1.78 -21.38 7.04
N LEU A 79 1.75 -20.41 7.95
CA LEU A 79 2.85 -19.50 8.20
C LEU A 79 4.08 -20.24 8.75
N GLU A 80 3.86 -21.20 9.64
CA GLU A 80 4.89 -22.09 10.17
C GLU A 80 5.51 -22.94 9.05
N GLN A 81 4.68 -23.43 8.12
CA GLN A 81 5.17 -24.18 6.95
C GLN A 81 6.02 -23.29 6.02
N LEU A 82 5.61 -22.03 5.81
CA LEU A 82 6.35 -21.07 5.00
C LEU A 82 7.73 -20.73 5.58
N ILE A 83 7.89 -20.79 6.90
CA ILE A 83 9.17 -20.55 7.58
C ILE A 83 10.13 -21.73 7.45
N LEU A 84 9.61 -22.95 7.32
CA LEU A 84 10.38 -24.17 7.14
C LEU A 84 10.86 -24.38 5.69
N LEU A 85 10.44 -23.53 4.74
CA LEU A 85 10.91 -23.60 3.36
C LEU A 85 12.43 -23.44 3.28
N PRO A 86 13.11 -24.11 2.33
CA PRO A 86 14.55 -23.97 2.10
C PRO A 86 14.87 -22.67 1.34
N MET A 87 14.39 -21.55 1.87
CA MET A 87 14.56 -20.19 1.35
C MET A 87 14.68 -19.22 2.53
N PRO A 88 15.52 -18.17 2.45
CA PRO A 88 15.57 -17.15 3.49
C PRO A 88 14.19 -16.54 3.75
N LEU A 89 13.77 -16.45 5.01
CA LEU A 89 12.47 -15.90 5.38
C LEU A 89 12.23 -14.48 4.84
N ALA A 90 13.29 -13.69 4.70
CA ALA A 90 13.23 -12.38 4.07
C ALA A 90 12.79 -12.46 2.59
N MET A 91 13.21 -13.48 1.84
CA MET A 91 12.74 -13.68 0.46
C MET A 91 11.26 -14.10 0.43
N THR A 92 10.82 -14.95 1.36
CA THR A 92 9.40 -15.32 1.49
C THR A 92 8.54 -14.09 1.83
N ALA A 93 9.01 -13.25 2.77
CA ALA A 93 8.37 -11.99 3.11
C ALA A 93 8.28 -11.05 1.91
N LEU A 94 9.37 -10.89 1.15
CA LEU A 94 9.39 -10.06 -0.06
C LEU A 94 8.39 -10.58 -1.11
N ALA A 95 8.30 -11.90 -1.31
CA ALA A 95 7.32 -12.51 -2.21
C ALA A 95 5.88 -12.17 -1.82
N LYS A 96 5.56 -12.24 -0.52
CA LYS A 96 4.23 -11.89 -0.01
C LYS A 96 3.93 -10.39 -0.13
N ILE A 97 4.89 -9.52 0.22
CA ILE A 97 4.77 -8.07 0.06
C ILE A 97 4.52 -7.71 -1.41
N PHE A 98 5.27 -8.30 -2.32
CA PHE A 98 5.11 -8.06 -3.75
C PHE A 98 3.75 -8.55 -4.27
N SER A 99 3.31 -9.73 -3.84
CA SER A 99 1.99 -10.29 -4.20
C SER A 99 0.87 -9.38 -3.69
N HIS A 100 0.98 -8.90 -2.45
CA HIS A 100 0.03 -7.95 -1.87
C HIS A 100 -0.02 -6.65 -2.67
N TRP A 101 1.13 -6.06 -3.00
CA TRP A 101 1.18 -4.84 -3.81
C TRP A 101 0.55 -5.05 -5.18
N LEU A 102 0.78 -6.19 -5.83
CA LEU A 102 0.19 -6.51 -7.12
C LEU A 102 -1.34 -6.65 -7.06
N LEU A 103 -1.88 -7.13 -5.94
CA LEU A 103 -3.32 -7.30 -5.74
C LEU A 103 -4.04 -6.02 -5.31
N THR A 104 -3.34 -5.08 -4.69
CA THR A 104 -3.94 -3.90 -4.06
C THR A 104 -3.44 -2.60 -4.70
N GLY A 105 -2.13 -2.34 -4.63
CA GLY A 105 -1.49 -1.15 -5.18
C GLY A 105 -1.62 -1.03 -6.69
N PHE A 106 -1.40 -2.12 -7.43
CA PHE A 106 -1.48 -2.07 -8.90
C PHE A 106 -2.90 -1.76 -9.40
N PRO A 107 -3.98 -2.40 -8.93
CA PRO A 107 -5.33 -2.00 -9.27
C PRO A 107 -5.69 -0.56 -8.85
N LEU A 108 -5.17 -0.06 -7.73
CA LEU A 108 -5.36 1.35 -7.36
C LEU A 108 -4.77 2.31 -8.40
N ILE A 109 -3.60 1.99 -8.96
CA ILE A 109 -2.99 2.77 -10.05
C ILE A 109 -3.89 2.73 -11.30
N LEU A 110 -4.46 1.57 -11.63
CA LEU A 110 -5.40 1.43 -12.74
C LEU A 110 -6.72 2.21 -12.53
N LEU A 111 -7.15 2.38 -11.27
CA LEU A 111 -8.31 3.20 -10.91
C LEU A 111 -8.00 4.70 -10.84
N SER A 112 -6.73 5.12 -10.87
CA SER A 112 -6.35 6.53 -10.81
C SER A 112 -6.97 7.43 -11.89
N PRO A 113 -7.25 6.99 -13.15
CA PRO A 113 -7.93 7.83 -14.13
C PRO A 113 -9.37 8.17 -13.71
N ILE A 114 -10.05 7.26 -13.00
CA ILE A 114 -11.39 7.52 -12.46
C ILE A 114 -11.29 8.60 -11.38
N ALA A 115 -10.28 8.52 -10.51
CA ALA A 115 -10.03 9.57 -9.52
C ALA A 115 -9.73 10.92 -10.18
N ALA A 116 -8.96 10.95 -11.27
CA ALA A 116 -8.66 12.17 -12.01
C ALA A 116 -9.92 12.82 -12.59
N LEU A 117 -10.84 12.03 -13.14
CA LEU A 117 -12.12 12.52 -13.66
C LEU A 117 -13.01 13.07 -12.55
N LEU A 118 -13.19 12.31 -11.46
CA LEU A 118 -14.09 12.69 -10.36
C LEU A 118 -13.60 13.90 -9.58
N LEU A 119 -12.28 14.07 -9.47
CA LEU A 119 -11.65 15.15 -8.71
C LEU A 119 -11.20 16.32 -9.61
N SER A 120 -11.55 16.30 -10.90
CA SER A 120 -11.20 17.35 -11.88
C SER A 120 -9.69 17.65 -11.92
N LEU A 121 -8.85 16.60 -11.93
CA LEU A 121 -7.39 16.75 -12.01
C LEU A 121 -6.94 17.12 -13.41
N GLU A 122 -5.99 18.05 -13.49
CA GLU A 122 -5.23 18.31 -14.71
C GLU A 122 -4.34 17.10 -15.08
N VAL A 123 -4.06 16.95 -16.37
CA VAL A 123 -3.31 15.78 -16.91
C VAL A 123 -1.90 15.70 -16.30
N ASP A 124 -1.23 16.84 -16.11
CA ASP A 124 0.10 16.90 -15.51
C ASP A 124 0.09 16.40 -14.05
N VAL A 125 -0.92 16.80 -13.29
CA VAL A 125 -1.11 16.37 -11.88
C VAL A 125 -1.49 14.89 -11.82
N TRP A 126 -2.32 14.42 -12.74
CA TRP A 126 -2.65 13.00 -12.84
C TRP A 126 -1.41 12.14 -13.14
N TRP A 127 -0.51 12.60 -14.01
CA TRP A 127 0.73 11.86 -14.27
C TRP A 127 1.64 11.78 -13.05
N ALA A 128 1.78 12.90 -12.33
CA ALA A 128 2.48 12.94 -11.05
C ALA A 128 1.82 12.02 -9.99
N LEU A 129 0.49 11.90 -10.00
CA LEU A 129 -0.27 10.98 -9.15
C LEU A 129 0.05 9.52 -9.49
N VAL A 130 0.08 9.16 -10.77
CA VAL A 130 0.45 7.81 -11.20
C VAL A 130 1.87 7.46 -10.74
N GLN A 131 2.83 8.36 -10.93
CA GLN A 131 4.21 8.15 -10.51
C GLN A 131 4.35 8.00 -8.99
N THR A 132 3.69 8.88 -8.22
CA THR A 132 3.71 8.79 -6.76
C THR A 132 3.03 7.53 -6.28
N LEU A 133 1.89 7.11 -6.85
CA LEU A 133 1.22 5.87 -6.48
C LEU A 133 2.10 4.66 -6.81
N PHE A 134 2.76 4.65 -7.96
CA PHE A 134 3.65 3.57 -8.38
C PHE A 134 4.85 3.41 -7.44
N VAL A 135 5.43 4.50 -6.95
CA VAL A 135 6.59 4.46 -6.04
C VAL A 135 6.17 4.34 -4.57
N GLY A 136 5.11 5.03 -4.16
CA GLY A 136 4.68 5.12 -2.76
C GLY A 136 3.87 3.93 -2.28
N THR A 137 2.99 3.33 -3.10
CA THR A 137 2.20 2.16 -2.67
C THR A 137 3.04 0.91 -2.35
N PRO A 138 4.17 0.61 -3.03
CA PRO A 138 5.09 -0.43 -2.57
C PRO A 138 5.79 -0.06 -1.26
N ILE A 139 6.13 1.22 -1.01
CA ILE A 139 6.68 1.66 0.29
C ILE A 139 5.66 1.40 1.40
N LEU A 140 4.41 1.80 1.18
CA LEU A 140 3.32 1.54 2.13
C LEU A 140 3.16 0.03 2.37
N SER A 141 3.26 -0.79 1.32
CA SER A 141 3.18 -2.25 1.46
C SER A 141 4.32 -2.83 2.28
N CYS A 142 5.55 -2.35 2.08
CA CYS A 142 6.72 -2.80 2.84
C CYS A 142 6.61 -2.42 4.32
N LEU A 143 6.31 -1.15 4.61
CA LEU A 143 6.18 -0.64 5.98
C LEU A 143 4.96 -1.25 6.69
N GLY A 144 3.83 -1.39 5.99
CA GLY A 144 2.63 -2.06 6.49
C GLY A 144 2.90 -3.51 6.86
N ALA A 145 3.63 -4.25 6.02
CA ALA A 145 4.00 -5.63 6.30
C ALA A 145 4.83 -5.78 7.58
N VAL A 146 5.73 -4.85 7.89
CA VAL A 146 6.47 -4.84 9.16
C VAL A 146 5.49 -4.70 10.34
N GLY A 147 4.52 -3.80 10.25
CA GLY A 147 3.52 -3.61 11.29
C GLY A 147 2.61 -4.82 11.50
N VAL A 148 2.16 -5.47 10.41
CA VAL A 148 1.38 -6.72 10.49
C VAL A 148 2.21 -7.83 11.12
N ALA A 149 3.46 -7.99 10.70
CA ALA A 149 4.34 -9.03 11.20
C ALA A 149 4.60 -8.90 12.72
N LEU A 150 4.72 -7.67 13.23
CA LEU A 150 4.87 -7.42 14.68
C LEU A 150 3.60 -7.68 15.48
N THR A 151 2.43 -7.64 14.84
CA THR A 151 1.12 -7.72 15.51
C THR A 151 0.35 -9.01 15.22
N VAL A 152 0.92 -9.93 14.42
CA VAL A 152 0.24 -11.13 13.94
C VAL A 152 -0.20 -12.07 15.09
N GLY A 153 0.61 -12.18 16.14
CA GLY A 153 0.29 -13.00 17.32
C GLY A 153 -0.75 -12.39 18.27
N LEU A 154 -1.21 -11.16 18.03
CA LEU A 154 -2.09 -10.42 18.94
C LEU A 154 -3.56 -10.49 18.52
N ARG A 155 -4.46 -10.73 19.49
CA ARG A 155 -5.92 -10.79 19.25
C ARG A 155 -6.53 -9.49 18.69
N LYS A 156 -5.91 -8.33 18.96
CA LYS A 156 -6.33 -6.99 18.46
C LYS A 156 -5.30 -6.37 17.49
N GLY A 157 -4.66 -7.18 16.66
CA GLY A 157 -3.58 -6.74 15.77
C GLY A 157 -3.92 -5.54 14.88
N GLY A 158 -5.17 -5.43 14.39
CA GLY A 158 -5.59 -4.34 13.49
C GLY A 158 -5.48 -2.92 14.07
N VAL A 159 -5.85 -2.74 15.34
CA VAL A 159 -5.77 -1.42 16.00
C VAL A 159 -4.33 -1.05 16.34
N LEU A 160 -3.52 -2.03 16.75
CA LEU A 160 -2.10 -1.81 17.03
C LEU A 160 -1.32 -1.54 15.75
N LEU A 161 -1.71 -2.18 14.65
CA LEU A 161 -1.17 -1.95 13.32
C LEU A 161 -1.41 -0.50 12.88
N SER A 162 -2.63 0.04 13.02
CA SER A 162 -2.89 1.43 12.62
C SER A 162 -2.09 2.42 13.46
N LEU A 163 -1.99 2.21 14.78
CA LEU A 163 -1.19 3.05 15.68
C LEU A 163 0.31 3.03 15.35
N LEU A 164 0.86 1.87 14.97
CA LEU A 164 2.28 1.70 14.70
C LEU A 164 2.68 2.18 13.31
N VAL A 165 1.85 1.88 12.30
CA VAL A 165 2.20 2.04 10.89
C VAL A 165 1.87 3.44 10.38
N VAL A 166 0.78 4.07 10.86
CA VAL A 166 0.40 5.42 10.40
C VAL A 166 1.54 6.44 10.57
N PRO A 167 2.24 6.54 11.71
CA PRO A 167 3.40 7.43 11.85
C PRO A 167 4.50 7.17 10.82
N LEU A 168 4.75 5.91 10.46
CA LEU A 168 5.74 5.53 9.45
C LEU A 168 5.30 5.87 8.03
N PHE A 169 3.99 5.99 7.79
CA PHE A 169 3.42 6.40 6.51
C PHE A 169 3.48 7.93 6.30
N ILE A 170 3.49 8.72 7.37
CA ILE A 170 3.50 10.19 7.28
C ILE A 170 4.61 10.73 6.36
N PRO A 171 5.89 10.30 6.47
CA PRO A 171 6.94 10.77 5.56
C PRO A 171 6.62 10.51 4.09
N VAL A 172 6.08 9.33 3.77
CA VAL A 172 5.69 8.98 2.40
C VAL A 172 4.59 9.94 1.92
N LEU A 173 3.55 10.16 2.73
CA LEU A 173 2.44 11.05 2.40
C LEU A 173 2.89 12.50 2.21
N ILE A 174 3.85 12.97 3.02
CA ILE A 174 4.41 14.32 2.88
C ILE A 174 5.10 14.48 1.54
N PHE A 175 5.97 13.54 1.16
CA PHE A 175 6.71 13.64 -0.10
C PHE A 175 5.81 13.42 -1.33
N THR A 176 4.80 12.55 -1.25
CA THR A 176 3.85 12.37 -2.35
C THR A 176 2.96 13.60 -2.54
N ALA A 177 2.50 14.23 -1.44
CA ALA A 177 1.81 15.50 -1.50
C ALA A 177 2.70 16.60 -2.10
N ALA A 178 3.97 16.68 -1.69
CA ALA A 178 4.93 17.65 -2.23
C ALA A 178 5.17 17.49 -3.74
N VAL A 179 5.16 16.26 -4.29
CA VAL A 179 5.23 16.02 -5.74
C VAL A 179 3.99 16.57 -6.44
N LEU A 180 2.81 16.31 -5.88
CA LEU A 180 1.52 16.71 -6.46
C LEU A 180 1.32 18.23 -6.39
N ASP A 181 1.70 18.87 -5.29
CA ASP A 181 1.69 20.32 -5.14
C ASP A 181 2.62 20.96 -6.17
N ALA A 182 3.84 20.45 -6.33
CA ALA A 182 4.77 20.94 -7.36
C ALA A 182 4.21 20.75 -8.78
N ALA A 183 3.55 19.62 -9.06
CA ALA A 183 2.92 19.37 -10.35
C ALA A 183 1.76 20.35 -10.64
N SER A 184 0.94 20.69 -9.65
CA SER A 184 -0.16 21.67 -9.80
C SER A 184 0.34 23.10 -10.05
N LEU A 185 1.58 23.40 -9.66
CA LEU A 185 2.26 24.67 -9.94
C LEU A 185 3.11 24.61 -11.23
N HIS A 186 3.06 23.50 -11.98
CA HIS A 186 3.93 23.20 -13.13
C HIS A 186 5.43 23.37 -12.84
N LEU A 187 5.84 23.07 -11.60
CA LEU A 187 7.24 23.10 -11.17
C LEU A 187 7.89 21.71 -11.34
N ALA A 188 9.22 21.70 -11.41
CA ALA A 188 9.97 20.45 -11.41
C ALA A 188 9.85 19.72 -10.06
N TYR A 189 9.43 18.45 -10.09
CA TYR A 189 9.24 17.60 -8.91
C TYR A 189 10.19 16.39 -8.84
N GLY A 190 11.23 16.38 -9.69
CA GLY A 190 12.18 15.26 -9.78
C GLY A 190 12.96 15.00 -8.49
N GLY A 191 13.25 16.04 -7.70
CA GLY A 191 13.93 15.90 -6.41
C GLY A 191 13.09 15.15 -5.38
N GLN A 192 11.81 15.48 -5.28
CA GLN A 192 10.85 14.82 -4.38
C GLN A 192 10.63 13.36 -4.79
N LEU A 193 10.55 13.08 -6.10
CA LEU A 193 10.51 11.71 -6.62
C LEU A 193 11.79 10.93 -6.32
N ALA A 194 12.97 11.55 -6.39
CA ALA A 194 14.22 10.90 -6.04
C ALA A 194 14.25 10.51 -4.56
N ILE A 195 13.71 11.34 -3.66
CA ILE A 195 13.56 11.01 -2.24
C ILE A 195 12.61 9.82 -2.06
N LEU A 196 11.45 9.82 -2.72
CA LEU A 196 10.54 8.67 -2.71
C LEU A 196 11.21 7.40 -3.24
N GLY A 197 12.01 7.51 -4.30
CA GLY A 197 12.81 6.40 -4.83
C GLY A 197 13.84 5.89 -3.82
N ALA A 198 14.53 6.78 -3.11
CA ALA A 198 15.46 6.40 -2.04
C ALA A 198 14.75 5.69 -0.89
N MET A 199 13.58 6.19 -0.48
CA MET A 199 12.72 5.55 0.52
C MET A 199 12.26 4.16 0.06
N LEU A 200 11.91 4.00 -1.21
CA LEU A 200 11.53 2.72 -1.80
C LEU A 200 12.69 1.71 -1.77
N VAL A 201 13.89 2.11 -2.19
CA VAL A 201 15.06 1.22 -2.13
C VAL A 201 15.35 0.84 -0.68
N LEU A 202 15.33 1.80 0.24
CA LEU A 202 15.53 1.53 1.67
C LEU A 202 14.48 0.54 2.21
N ALA A 203 13.20 0.73 1.87
CA ALA A 203 12.12 -0.13 2.31
C ALA A 203 12.23 -1.54 1.72
N LEU A 204 12.49 -1.67 0.41
CA LEU A 204 12.66 -2.95 -0.26
C LEU A 204 13.84 -3.75 0.29
N VAL A 205 14.92 -3.08 0.68
CA VAL A 205 16.09 -3.74 1.26
C VAL A 205 15.87 -4.07 2.72
N SER A 206 15.34 -3.16 3.54
CA SER A 206 15.28 -3.33 5.00
C SER A 206 14.02 -4.05 5.51
N CYS A 207 12.85 -3.75 4.95
CA CYS A 207 11.57 -4.28 5.44
C CYS A 207 11.48 -5.80 5.39
N PRO A 208 11.96 -6.52 4.35
CA PRO A 208 11.89 -7.98 4.35
C PRO A 208 12.66 -8.63 5.51
N PHE A 209 13.80 -8.05 5.92
CA PHE A 209 14.53 -8.53 7.10
C PHE A 209 13.80 -8.18 8.40
N ALA A 210 13.23 -6.98 8.50
CA ALA A 210 12.44 -6.58 9.65
C ALA A 210 11.18 -7.46 9.82
N VAL A 211 10.47 -7.77 8.73
CA VAL A 211 9.35 -8.72 8.71
C VAL A 211 9.82 -10.10 9.15
N ALA A 212 10.93 -10.62 8.61
CA ALA A 212 11.45 -11.92 8.98
C ALA A 212 11.80 -12.01 10.48
N ALA A 213 12.40 -10.96 11.04
CA ALA A 213 12.69 -10.89 12.48
C ALA A 213 11.41 -10.82 13.31
N ALA A 214 10.45 -9.99 12.91
CA ALA A 214 9.16 -9.83 13.59
C ALA A 214 8.36 -11.14 13.61
N LEU A 215 8.26 -11.83 12.48
CA LEU A 215 7.57 -13.12 12.39
C LEU A 215 8.19 -14.18 13.31
N ARG A 216 9.53 -14.23 13.41
CA ARG A 216 10.21 -15.15 14.33
C ARG A 216 9.87 -14.88 15.80
N VAL A 217 9.76 -13.61 16.18
CA VAL A 217 9.42 -13.22 17.55
C VAL A 217 7.94 -13.50 17.85
N SER A 218 7.04 -13.27 16.89
CA SER A 218 5.60 -13.49 17.11
C SER A 218 5.16 -14.95 17.11
N LEU A 219 6.00 -15.86 16.61
CA LEU A 219 5.75 -17.31 16.58
C LEU A 219 6.42 -18.08 17.73
N GLN A 220 7.19 -17.38 18.56
CA GLN A 220 7.76 -17.89 19.82
C GLN A 220 6.81 -17.63 20.98
#